data_AF-A0A2E2TYX9-F1
#
_entry.id   AF-A0A2E2TYX9-F1
#
_cell.length_a   1.000
_cell.length_b   1.000
_cell.length_c   1.000
_cell.angle_alpha   90.00
_cell.angle_beta   90.00
_cell.angle_gamma   90.00
#
_symmetry.space_group_name_H-M   'P 1'
#
loop_
_entity.id
_entity.type
_entity.pdbx_description
1 polymer ?
#
loop_
_entity_poly.entity_id
_entity_poly.type
_entity_poly.pdbx_seq_one_letter_code
_entity_poly.pdbx_strand_id
1 'polypeptide(L)'
;MVKQHRGFTLIEMVVVIVLIGILSAVALPRFFDFTSDAQKAVVDGTAGALSSGLSLAQTKWLISNKDPMEIGNTSFQMSTSGYPVGLAGESGNDVMSSASCAELAQSLLDDRSVRFGDVDSINSGVNVNTLQKEYTYIAVPFSDVEKIVGGQ
;
A
#
# COMPACT_ATOMS: atom_id res chain seq x y z
N MET A 1 35.14 -42.64 34.27
CA MET A 1 35.77 -41.32 34.45
C MET A 1 34.68 -40.31 34.77
N VAL A 2 34.51 -39.93 36.05
CA VAL A 2 33.40 -39.10 36.52
C VAL A 2 33.74 -37.63 36.30
N LYS A 3 32.95 -36.94 35.47
CA LYS A 3 33.06 -35.48 35.27
C LYS A 3 32.59 -34.77 36.54
N GLN A 4 33.51 -34.05 37.17
CA GLN A 4 33.22 -33.15 38.28
C GLN A 4 32.37 -31.99 37.74
N HIS A 5 31.10 -31.92 38.15
CA HIS A 5 30.26 -30.77 37.85
C HIS A 5 30.66 -29.64 38.80
N ARG A 6 31.44 -28.68 38.31
CA ARG A 6 31.69 -27.42 39.02
C ARG A 6 30.36 -26.66 39.08
N GLY A 7 29.76 -26.62 40.26
CA GLY A 7 28.59 -25.79 40.52
C GLY A 7 28.95 -24.30 40.46
N PHE A 8 28.01 -23.49 39.95
CA PHE A 8 28.10 -22.03 39.93
C PHE A 8 28.20 -21.47 41.34
N THR A 9 29.01 -20.44 41.56
CA THR A 9 29.15 -19.82 42.89
C THR A 9 28.03 -18.80 43.15
N LEU A 10 27.60 -18.63 44.41
CA LEU A 10 26.55 -17.64 44.73
C LEU A 10 26.93 -16.22 44.33
N ILE A 11 28.21 -15.86 44.44
CA ILE A 11 28.70 -14.55 44.04
C ILE A 11 28.59 -14.32 42.53
N GLU A 12 28.69 -15.39 41.74
CA GLU A 12 28.57 -15.33 40.28
C GLU A 12 27.15 -14.94 39.86
N MET A 13 26.15 -15.48 40.55
CA MET A 13 24.75 -15.13 40.30
C MET A 13 24.45 -13.67 40.71
N VAL A 14 25.00 -13.23 41.85
CA VAL A 14 24.84 -11.84 42.33
C VAL A 14 25.46 -10.83 41.35
N VAL A 15 26.66 -11.10 40.84
CA VAL A 15 27.30 -10.21 39.87
C VAL A 15 26.48 -10.16 38.57
N VAL A 16 25.93 -11.28 38.11
CA VAL A 16 25.10 -11.32 36.88
C VAL A 16 23.83 -10.48 37.02
N ILE A 17 23.09 -10.60 38.12
CA ILE A 17 21.85 -9.80 38.31
C ILE A 17 22.15 -8.30 38.41
N VAL A 18 23.30 -7.92 38.99
CA VAL A 18 23.75 -6.53 39.06
C VAL A 18 24.11 -6.02 37.67
N LEU A 19 24.82 -6.82 36.86
CA LEU A 19 25.19 -6.46 35.49
C LEU A 19 23.96 -6.29 34.60
N ILE A 20 23.02 -7.24 34.60
CA ILE A 20 21.78 -7.09 33.82
C ILE A 20 20.95 -5.92 34.34
N GLY A 21 20.96 -5.62 35.64
CA GLY A 21 20.28 -4.46 36.21
C GLY A 21 20.79 -3.13 35.65
N ILE A 22 22.11 -2.97 35.54
CA ILE A 22 22.73 -1.76 34.95
C ILE A 22 22.43 -1.65 33.45
N LEU A 23 22.56 -2.77 32.71
CA LEU A 23 22.25 -2.79 31.27
C LEU A 23 20.78 -2.47 31.00
N SER A 24 19.86 -3.02 31.80
CA SER A 24 18.43 -2.76 31.68
C SER A 24 18.08 -1.31 32.00
N ALA A 25 18.70 -0.70 33.02
CA ALA A 25 18.45 0.70 33.37
C ALA A 25 18.77 1.68 32.24
N VAL A 26 19.78 1.38 31.41
CA VAL A 26 20.17 2.23 30.27
C VAL A 26 19.37 1.89 29.00
N ALA A 27 19.00 0.61 28.79
CA ALA A 27 18.30 0.18 27.57
C ALA A 27 16.79 0.48 27.57
N LEU A 28 16.14 0.36 28.72
CA LEU A 28 14.69 0.49 28.87
C LEU A 28 14.09 1.85 28.45
N PRO A 29 14.68 3.02 28.78
CA PRO A 29 14.09 4.31 28.37
C PRO A 29 14.06 4.47 26.84
N ARG A 30 15.08 4.00 26.11
CA ARG A 30 15.10 4.08 24.65
C ARG A 30 14.13 3.09 23.97
N PHE A 31 13.91 1.93 24.58
CA PHE A 31 13.02 0.91 24.03
C PHE A 31 11.56 1.41 23.90
N PHE A 32 11.11 2.26 24.83
CA PHE A 32 9.78 2.86 24.77
C PHE A 32 9.65 3.86 23.63
N ASP A 33 10.63 4.76 23.45
CA ASP A 33 10.62 5.76 22.39
C ASP A 33 10.65 5.12 20.99
N PHE A 34 11.44 4.06 20.81
CA PHE A 34 11.50 3.33 19.53
C PHE A 34 10.16 2.69 19.14
N THR A 35 9.35 2.25 20.11
CA THR A 35 8.07 1.60 19.83
C THR A 35 7.05 2.61 19.30
N SER A 36 6.97 3.80 19.91
CA SER A 36 6.10 4.87 19.42
C SER A 36 6.54 5.38 18.05
N ASP A 37 7.84 5.55 17.83
CA ASP A 37 8.39 5.99 16.55
C ASP A 37 8.16 4.95 15.44
N ALA A 38 8.31 3.66 15.77
CA ALA A 38 8.00 2.58 14.84
C ALA A 38 6.51 2.58 14.46
N GLN A 39 5.61 2.75 15.44
CA GLN A 39 4.18 2.83 15.15
C GLN A 39 3.85 4.02 14.26
N LYS A 40 4.44 5.19 14.53
CA LYS A 40 4.27 6.37 13.69
C LYS A 40 4.78 6.14 12.27
N ALA A 41 5.97 5.55 12.11
CA ALA A 41 6.54 5.24 10.81
C ALA A 41 5.66 4.27 9.99
N VAL A 42 5.02 3.29 10.66
CA VAL A 42 4.06 2.40 10.00
C VAL A 42 2.83 3.17 9.52
N VAL A 43 2.25 4.03 10.37
CA VAL A 43 1.09 4.85 10.00
C VAL A 43 1.43 5.77 8.82
N ASP A 44 2.55 6.50 8.90
CA ASP A 44 3.00 7.39 7.83
C ASP A 44 3.27 6.63 6.52
N GLY A 45 3.87 5.42 6.61
CA GLY A 45 4.11 4.56 5.47
C GLY A 45 2.82 4.05 4.81
N THR A 46 1.84 3.64 5.62
CA THR A 46 0.53 3.21 5.10
C THR A 46 -0.26 4.37 4.49
N ALA A 47 -0.21 5.56 5.09
CA ALA A 47 -0.83 6.76 4.54
C ALA A 47 -0.23 7.16 3.18
N GLY A 48 1.10 7.04 3.02
CA GLY A 48 1.78 7.28 1.75
C GLY A 48 1.37 6.29 0.65
N ALA A 49 1.20 5.02 1.00
CA ALA A 49 0.72 3.99 0.07
C ALA A 49 -0.74 4.27 -0.37
N LEU A 50 -1.61 4.65 0.57
CA LEU A 50 -3.01 5.01 0.27
C LEU A 50 -3.10 6.26 -0.61
N SER A 51 -2.32 7.29 -0.34
CA SER A 51 -2.27 8.50 -1.17
C SER A 51 -1.87 8.20 -2.61
N SER A 52 -0.90 7.30 -2.79
CA SER A 52 -0.46 6.83 -4.11
C SER A 52 -1.56 6.05 -4.83
N GLY A 53 -2.27 5.16 -4.12
CA GLY A 53 -3.43 4.44 -4.65
C GLY A 53 -4.58 5.36 -5.04
N LEU A 54 -4.86 6.40 -4.25
CA LEU A 54 -5.89 7.40 -4.54
C LEU A 54 -5.56 8.24 -5.78
N SER A 55 -4.30 8.67 -5.94
CA SER A 55 -3.86 9.39 -7.15
C SER A 55 -4.03 8.54 -8.42
N LEU A 56 -3.77 7.24 -8.29
CA LEU A 56 -3.95 6.27 -9.36
C LEU A 56 -5.43 6.08 -9.72
N ALA A 57 -6.28 5.90 -8.70
CA ALA A 57 -7.72 5.82 -8.85
C ALA A 57 -8.28 7.09 -9.52
N GLN A 58 -7.83 8.27 -9.10
CA GLN A 58 -8.21 9.54 -9.70
C GLN A 58 -7.81 9.63 -11.17
N THR A 59 -6.59 9.22 -11.51
CA THR A 59 -6.11 9.20 -12.90
C THR A 59 -6.97 8.25 -13.75
N LYS A 60 -7.33 7.07 -13.21
CA LYS A 60 -8.23 6.12 -13.88
C LYS A 60 -9.62 6.71 -14.12
N TRP A 61 -10.16 7.45 -13.15
CA TRP A 61 -11.44 8.15 -13.30
C TRP A 61 -11.36 9.26 -14.35
N LEU A 62 -10.30 10.07 -14.37
CA LEU A 62 -10.11 11.13 -15.37
C LEU A 62 -10.04 10.60 -16.80
N ILE A 63 -9.48 9.40 -17.00
CA ILE A 63 -9.38 8.77 -18.32
C ILE A 63 -10.69 8.07 -18.71
N SER A 64 -11.33 7.39 -17.77
CA SER A 64 -12.49 6.54 -18.06
C SER A 64 -13.82 7.30 -17.99
N ASN A 65 -13.85 8.42 -17.24
CA ASN A 65 -15.02 9.23 -16.90
C ASN A 65 -16.26 8.39 -16.58
N LYS A 66 -16.04 7.28 -15.84
CA LYS A 66 -17.04 6.25 -15.56
C LYS A 66 -17.24 6.17 -14.06
N ASP A 67 -18.50 6.31 -13.67
CA ASP A 67 -18.98 6.08 -12.31
C ASP A 67 -20.11 5.03 -12.34
N PRO A 68 -20.10 4.03 -11.43
CA PRO A 68 -19.05 3.76 -10.44
C PRO A 68 -17.77 3.20 -11.08
N MET A 69 -16.64 3.41 -10.42
CA MET A 69 -15.32 2.92 -10.83
C MET A 69 -14.89 1.73 -9.98
N GLU A 70 -14.35 0.70 -10.63
CA GLU A 70 -13.80 -0.47 -9.96
C GLU A 70 -12.37 -0.22 -9.49
N ILE A 71 -12.10 -0.50 -8.22
CA ILE A 71 -10.77 -0.50 -7.60
C ILE A 71 -10.60 -1.88 -6.97
N GLY A 72 -9.66 -2.68 -7.46
CA GLY A 72 -9.58 -4.09 -7.09
C GLY A 72 -10.85 -4.84 -7.48
N ASN A 73 -11.44 -5.51 -6.50
CA ASN A 73 -12.67 -6.29 -6.64
C ASN A 73 -13.94 -5.52 -6.23
N THR A 74 -13.81 -4.25 -5.90
CA THR A 74 -14.90 -3.45 -5.31
C THR A 74 -15.18 -2.21 -6.15
N SER A 75 -16.46 -1.93 -6.38
CA SER A 75 -16.91 -0.76 -7.12
C SER A 75 -17.17 0.40 -6.16
N PHE A 76 -16.54 1.54 -6.43
CA PHE A 76 -16.67 2.78 -5.65
C PHE A 76 -17.31 3.87 -6.50
N GLN A 77 -18.15 4.69 -5.87
CA GLN A 77 -18.61 5.95 -6.45
C GLN A 77 -17.49 6.99 -6.32
N MET A 78 -17.22 7.75 -7.38
CA MET A 78 -16.28 8.87 -7.33
C MET A 78 -17.02 10.20 -7.21
N SER A 79 -16.39 11.16 -6.54
CA SER A 79 -16.76 12.56 -6.55
C SER A 79 -16.49 13.18 -7.92
N THR A 80 -17.06 14.35 -8.19
CA THR A 80 -16.72 15.23 -9.32
C THR A 80 -15.21 15.55 -9.41
N SER A 81 -14.46 15.43 -8.33
CA SER A 81 -12.98 15.60 -8.31
C SER A 81 -12.20 14.31 -8.58
N GLY A 82 -12.87 13.18 -8.83
CA GLY A 82 -12.25 11.88 -9.10
C GLY A 82 -11.74 11.14 -7.87
N TYR A 83 -12.28 11.45 -6.68
CA TYR A 83 -11.96 10.74 -5.44
C TYR A 83 -13.10 9.82 -5.01
N PRO A 84 -12.82 8.61 -4.50
CA PRO A 84 -13.86 7.71 -4.00
C PRO A 84 -14.62 8.34 -2.83
N VAL A 85 -15.96 8.29 -2.86
CA VAL A 85 -16.85 8.84 -1.83
C VAL A 85 -17.70 7.79 -1.13
N GLY A 86 -17.76 6.56 -1.65
CA GLY A 86 -18.51 5.45 -1.05
C GLY A 86 -18.57 4.25 -1.98
N LEU A 87 -19.26 3.19 -1.56
CA LEU A 87 -19.44 2.00 -2.39
C LEU A 87 -20.51 2.23 -3.46
N ALA A 88 -20.42 1.53 -4.58
CA ALA A 88 -21.46 1.57 -5.61
C ALA A 88 -22.81 1.10 -5.03
N GLY A 89 -23.85 1.90 -5.26
CA GLY A 89 -25.20 1.61 -4.76
C GLY A 89 -25.52 2.24 -3.40
N GLU A 90 -24.54 2.80 -2.69
CA GLU A 90 -24.79 3.70 -1.56
C GLU A 90 -25.26 5.07 -2.07
N SER A 91 -26.54 5.17 -2.47
CA SER A 91 -27.14 6.48 -2.78
C SER A 91 -27.46 7.20 -1.48
N GLY A 92 -26.63 8.17 -1.09
CA GLY A 92 -26.93 8.91 0.13
C GLY A 92 -26.04 10.09 0.45
N ASN A 93 -24.71 9.97 0.41
CA ASN A 93 -23.87 11.05 0.89
C ASN A 93 -22.53 11.01 0.15
N ASP A 94 -22.04 12.13 -0.35
CA ASP A 94 -20.62 12.37 -0.70
C ASP A 94 -19.72 12.28 0.57
N VAL A 95 -19.97 11.29 1.43
CA VAL A 95 -19.36 11.12 2.73
C VAL A 95 -19.04 9.63 2.87
N MET A 96 -17.76 9.34 2.70
CA MET A 96 -17.19 8.02 2.92
C MET A 96 -17.50 7.54 4.33
N SER A 97 -18.24 6.44 4.47
CA SER A 97 -18.46 5.82 5.78
C SER A 97 -17.16 5.18 6.29
N SER A 98 -17.04 4.92 7.60
CA SER A 98 -15.86 4.23 8.14
C SER A 98 -15.73 2.79 7.61
N ALA A 99 -16.85 2.13 7.29
CA ALA A 99 -16.86 0.81 6.67
C ALA A 99 -16.37 0.87 5.22
N SER A 100 -16.94 1.77 4.41
CA SER A 100 -16.56 1.97 3.01
C SER A 100 -15.11 2.46 2.88
N CYS A 101 -14.60 3.23 3.85
CA CYS A 101 -13.19 3.65 3.91
C CYS A 101 -12.23 2.48 4.16
N ALA A 102 -12.59 1.56 5.06
CA ALA A 102 -11.79 0.37 5.32
C ALA A 102 -11.73 -0.55 4.10
N GLU A 103 -12.85 -0.71 3.40
CA GLU A 103 -12.92 -1.47 2.15
C GLU A 103 -12.13 -0.82 1.03
N LEU A 104 -12.18 0.51 0.91
CA LEU A 104 -11.34 1.25 -0.03
C LEU A 104 -9.85 1.07 0.27
N ALA A 105 -9.45 1.20 1.53
CA ALA A 105 -8.07 1.03 1.93
C ALA A 105 -7.55 -0.38 1.62
N GLN A 106 -8.37 -1.41 1.87
CA GLN A 106 -8.05 -2.79 1.51
C GLN A 106 -7.95 -2.96 -0.01
N SER A 107 -8.91 -2.42 -0.77
CA SER A 107 -8.93 -2.52 -2.23
C SER A 107 -7.74 -1.83 -2.88
N LEU A 108 -7.32 -0.66 -2.38
CA LEU A 108 -6.16 0.08 -2.87
C LEU A 108 -4.82 -0.57 -2.52
N LEU A 109 -4.75 -1.30 -1.41
CA LEU A 109 -3.53 -1.97 -0.96
C LEU A 109 -3.39 -3.38 -1.56
N ASP A 110 -4.51 -4.06 -1.79
CA ASP A 110 -4.56 -5.39 -2.40
C ASP A 110 -4.36 -5.31 -3.93
N ASP A 111 -5.05 -4.37 -4.59
CA ASP A 111 -4.90 -4.16 -6.03
C ASP A 111 -3.88 -3.06 -6.32
N ARG A 112 -2.61 -3.45 -6.38
CA ARG A 112 -1.53 -2.59 -6.91
C ARG A 112 -1.62 -2.41 -8.44
N SER A 113 -2.59 -3.02 -9.11
CA SER A 113 -2.67 -2.99 -10.57
C SER A 113 -3.73 -2.00 -11.05
N VAL A 114 -3.34 -1.06 -11.91
CA VAL A 114 -4.32 -0.31 -12.70
C VAL A 114 -4.93 -1.27 -13.71
N ARG A 115 -5.97 -1.98 -13.30
CA ARG A 115 -6.82 -2.70 -14.23
C ARG A 115 -7.70 -1.63 -14.87
N PHE A 116 -7.29 -1.11 -16.03
CA PHE A 116 -8.22 -0.39 -16.87
C PHE A 116 -9.32 -1.40 -17.22
N GLY A 117 -10.52 -1.20 -16.67
CA GLY A 117 -11.65 -2.10 -16.90
C GLY A 117 -11.86 -2.29 -18.40
N ASP A 118 -12.39 -3.45 -18.78
CA ASP A 118 -12.56 -3.88 -20.17
C ASP A 118 -12.84 -2.70 -21.11
N VAL A 119 -12.02 -2.62 -22.16
CA VAL A 119 -12.01 -1.57 -23.18
C VAL A 119 -13.31 -1.59 -24.03
N ASP A 120 -14.34 -2.30 -23.60
CA ASP A 120 -15.64 -2.43 -24.27
C ASP A 120 -16.53 -1.19 -24.15
N SER A 121 -16.26 -0.26 -23.22
CA SER A 121 -16.89 1.08 -23.22
C SER A 121 -16.11 2.15 -24.00
N ILE A 122 -14.96 1.80 -24.60
CA ILE A 122 -14.20 2.70 -25.50
C ILE A 122 -14.52 2.36 -26.97
N ASN A 123 -15.75 1.92 -27.25
CA ASN A 123 -16.20 1.66 -28.61
C ASN A 123 -17.42 2.49 -29.00
N SER A 124 -17.18 3.78 -29.19
CA SER A 124 -17.56 4.40 -30.47
C SER A 124 -16.33 4.54 -31.39
N GLY A 125 -15.37 3.61 -31.33
CA GLY A 125 -14.22 3.65 -32.25
C GLY A 125 -13.01 2.73 -32.02
N VAL A 126 -12.87 1.93 -30.94
CA VAL A 126 -11.65 1.11 -30.73
C VAL A 126 -12.00 -0.37 -30.49
N ASN A 127 -11.58 -1.25 -31.40
CA ASN A 127 -11.78 -2.71 -31.35
C ASN A 127 -10.71 -3.41 -30.49
N VAL A 128 -11.14 -4.27 -29.58
CA VAL A 128 -10.35 -4.74 -28.43
C VAL A 128 -9.90 -6.21 -28.51
N ASN A 129 -10.08 -6.84 -29.66
CA ASN A 129 -9.67 -8.24 -29.90
C ASN A 129 -8.14 -8.44 -30.00
N THR A 130 -7.34 -7.42 -29.67
CA THR A 130 -5.88 -7.41 -29.92
C THR A 130 -5.02 -7.32 -28.66
N LEU A 131 -5.56 -7.07 -27.45
CA LEU A 131 -4.73 -6.65 -26.29
C LEU A 131 -4.97 -7.43 -24.99
N GLN A 132 -4.99 -8.77 -25.07
CA GLN A 132 -4.46 -9.63 -23.99
C GLN A 132 -2.93 -9.45 -23.85
N LYS A 133 -2.44 -8.20 -23.74
CA LYS A 133 -1.02 -7.89 -23.63
C LYS A 133 -0.74 -7.22 -22.29
N GLU A 134 -0.26 -8.06 -21.38
CA GLU A 134 0.49 -7.68 -20.19
C GLU A 134 1.56 -6.64 -20.57
N TYR A 135 1.38 -5.39 -20.17
CA TYR A 135 2.36 -4.33 -20.42
C TYR A 135 3.50 -4.45 -19.41
N THR A 136 4.52 -5.24 -19.77
CA THR A 136 5.83 -5.20 -19.13
C THR A 136 6.54 -3.92 -19.54
N TYR A 137 6.85 -3.05 -18.57
CA TYR A 137 7.70 -1.89 -18.81
C TYR A 137 9.11 -2.34 -19.18
N ILE A 138 9.47 -2.24 -20.45
CA ILE A 138 10.84 -2.38 -20.92
C ILE A 138 11.46 -0.98 -20.90
N ALA A 139 12.44 -0.76 -20.02
CA ALA A 139 13.22 0.48 -20.02
C ALA A 139 14.02 0.55 -21.33
N VAL A 140 13.64 1.43 -22.25
CA VAL A 140 14.41 1.73 -23.46
C VAL A 140 15.28 2.97 -23.24
N PRO A 141 16.54 2.97 -23.69
CA PRO A 141 17.41 4.13 -23.60
C PRO A 141 16.85 5.31 -24.43
N PHE A 142 17.09 6.53 -23.95
CA PHE A 142 16.50 7.78 -24.45
C PHE A 142 16.69 8.03 -25.97
N SER A 143 17.69 7.40 -26.59
CA SER A 143 17.99 7.53 -28.02
C SER A 143 16.94 6.93 -28.97
N ASP A 144 16.05 6.05 -28.49
CA ASP A 144 15.06 5.35 -29.34
C ASP A 144 13.62 5.87 -29.19
N VAL A 145 13.40 6.93 -28.41
CA VAL A 145 12.06 7.48 -28.13
C VAL A 145 11.43 8.16 -29.36
N GLU A 146 12.24 8.71 -30.27
CA GLU A 146 11.75 9.43 -31.46
C GLU A 146 11.02 8.53 -32.48
N LYS A 147 11.31 7.22 -32.51
CA LYS A 147 10.68 6.29 -33.47
C LYS A 147 9.23 5.91 -33.14
N ILE A 148 8.73 6.28 -31.96
CA ILE A 148 7.37 5.91 -31.50
C ILE A 148 6.36 7.03 -31.78
N VAL A 149 6.82 8.28 -32.01
CA VAL A 149 5.92 9.44 -32.17
C VAL A 149 5.77 9.89 -33.64
N GLY A 150 6.62 9.40 -34.55
CA GLY A 150 6.57 9.71 -35.98
C GLY A 150 6.04 8.56 -36.83
N GLY A 151 4.72 8.44 -36.97
CA GLY A 151 4.09 7.51 -37.91
C GLY A 151 2.82 8.09 -38.50
N GLN A 152 2.97 8.93 -39.54
CA GLN A 152 2.00 8.99 -40.63
C GLN A 152 2.21 7.79 -41.55
#